data_AF-A0A0S8DIJ2-F1
#
_entry.id   AF-A0A0S8DIJ2-F1
#
_cell.length_a   1.000
_cell.length_b   1.000
_cell.length_c   1.000
_cell.angle_alpha   90.00
_cell.angle_beta   90.00
_cell.angle_gamma   90.00
#
_symmetry.space_group_name_H-M   'P 1'
#
loop_
_entity.id
_entity.type
_entity.pdbx_description
1 polymer ?
#
loop_
_entity_poly.entity_id
_entity_poly.type
_entity_poly.pdbx_seq_one_letter_code
_entity_poly.pdbx_strand_id
1 'polypeptide(L)' 'MKKQIGALWMKTYTRDGEEKQFFSGVIDLGALGDVNVAIFSNDNKRDTKHPDYNIILGRNNAKEDANKDDAQDMKPF' A
#
# COMPACT_ATOMS: atom_id res chain seq x y z
N MET A 1 1.32 18.94 -18.15
CA MET A 1 0.02 18.36 -17.75
C MET A 1 0.13 17.90 -16.31
N LYS A 2 -0.77 18.34 -15.41
CA LYS A 2 -0.83 17.80 -14.04
C LYS A 2 -1.37 16.37 -14.14
N LYS A 3 -0.58 15.37 -13.77
CA LYS A 3 -1.08 14.00 -13.58
C LYS A 3 -2.01 14.07 -12.36
N GLN A 4 -3.32 14.06 -12.60
CA GLN A 4 -4.31 14.01 -11.53
C GLN A 4 -4.32 12.57 -10.99
N ILE A 5 -3.79 12.38 -9.79
CA ILE A 5 -3.87 11.11 -9.09
C ILE A 5 -5.33 11.00 -8.61
N GLY A 6 -6.02 9.94 -9.05
CA GLY A 6 -7.48 9.82 -9.01
C GLY A 6 -8.12 9.84 -7.61
N ALA A 7 -9.43 9.58 -7.58
CA ALA A 7 -10.27 9.64 -6.39
C ALA A 7 -9.78 8.69 -5.29
N LEU A 8 -9.38 9.27 -4.17
CA LEU A 8 -9.08 8.53 -2.96
C LEU A 8 -10.39 8.21 -2.21
N TRP A 9 -10.57 6.96 -1.82
CA TRP A 9 -11.68 6.53 -0.99
C TRP A 9 -11.31 6.65 0.49
N MET A 10 -12.11 7.38 1.25
CA MET A 10 -12.01 7.40 2.70
C MET A 10 -12.55 6.08 3.27
N LYS A 11 -11.74 5.42 4.08
CA LYS A 11 -12.06 4.18 4.78
C LYS A 11 -11.82 4.35 6.28
N THR A 12 -12.52 3.56 7.08
CA THR A 12 -12.38 3.54 8.52
C THR A 12 -11.78 2.21 8.98
N TYR A 13 -11.02 2.24 10.07
CA TYR A 13 -10.44 1.07 10.71
C TYR A 13 -10.33 1.31 12.21
N THR A 14 -10.43 0.24 13.00
CA THR A 14 -10.25 0.33 14.45
C THR A 14 -8.79 0.09 14.81
N ARG A 15 -8.22 0.98 15.62
CA ARG A 15 -6.89 0.84 16.20
C ARG A 15 -6.94 1.32 17.64
N ASP A 16 -6.44 0.50 18.56
CA ASP A 16 -6.39 0.83 19.99
C ASP A 16 -7.78 1.16 20.59
N GLY A 17 -8.85 0.59 20.03
CA GLY A 17 -10.24 0.82 20.45
C GLY A 17 -10.90 2.07 19.84
N GLU A 18 -10.17 2.85 19.04
CA GLU A 18 -10.68 4.05 18.38
C GLU A 18 -10.88 3.82 16.88
N GLU A 19 -11.93 4.41 16.31
CA GLU A 19 -12.15 4.43 14.87
C GLU A 19 -11.28 5.52 14.23
N LYS A 20 -10.35 5.10 13.38
CA LYS A 20 -9.46 5.99 12.63
C LYS A 20 -9.83 5.95 11.15
N GLN A 21 -9.53 7.05 10.46
CA GLN A 21 -9.75 7.19 9.02
C GLN A 21 -8.42 7.10 8.26
N PHE A 22 -8.49 6.58 7.04
CA PHE A 22 -7.41 6.61 6.08
C PHE A 22 -7.96 6.73 4.67
N PHE A 23 -7.13 7.23 3.76
CA PHE A 23 -7.47 7.24 2.34
C PHE A 23 -6.87 6.03 1.65
N SER A 24 -7.57 5.46 0.69
CA SER A 24 -7.05 4.39 -0.17
C SER A 24 -7.33 4.73 -1.63
N GLY A 25 -6.49 4.26 -2.54
CA GLY A 25 -6.60 4.63 -3.94
C GLY A 25 -5.71 3.80 -4.86
N VAL A 26 -5.85 4.06 -6.15
CA VAL A 26 -4.93 3.58 -7.18
C VAL A 26 -4.31 4.79 -7.88
N ILE A 27 -2.99 4.77 -7.99
CA ILE A 27 -2.21 5.77 -8.73
C ILE A 27 -1.84 5.17 -10.08
N ASP A 28 -2.31 5.78 -11.16
CA ASP A 28 -1.86 5.48 -12.52
C ASP A 28 -0.49 6.16 -12.78
N LEU A 29 0.55 5.35 -12.96
CA LEU A 29 1.90 5.80 -13.28
C LEU A 29 2.21 5.77 -14.79
N GLY A 30 1.22 5.50 -15.63
CA GLY A 30 1.32 5.35 -17.07
C GLY A 30 2.03 4.05 -17.44
N ALA A 31 3.13 4.14 -18.19
CA ALA A 31 3.89 2.96 -18.65
C ALA A 31 4.47 2.10 -17.52
N LEU A 32 4.55 2.62 -16.29
CA LEU A 32 5.02 1.87 -15.11
C LEU A 32 3.90 1.07 -14.44
N GLY A 33 2.65 1.21 -14.91
CA GLY A 33 1.47 0.54 -14.40
C GLY A 33 0.82 1.27 -13.23
N ASP A 34 -0.05 0.56 -12.54
CA ASP A 34 -0.88 1.09 -11.46
C ASP A 34 -0.32 0.68 -10.09
N VAL A 35 -0.41 1.57 -9.11
CA VAL A 35 0.02 1.28 -7.74
C VAL A 35 -1.11 1.54 -6.76
N ASN A 36 -1.45 0.52 -6.00
CA ASN A 36 -2.37 0.65 -4.87
C ASN A 36 -1.69 1.45 -3.75
N VAL A 37 -2.41 2.39 -3.15
CA VAL A 37 -1.90 3.19 -2.04
C VAL A 37 -2.89 3.25 -0.89
N ALA A 38 -2.35 3.34 0.31
CA ALA A 38 -3.07 3.71 1.52
C ALA A 38 -2.35 4.87 2.20
N ILE A 39 -3.09 5.91 2.59
CA ILE A 39 -2.56 7.17 3.12
C ILE A 39 -3.15 7.39 4.50
N PHE A 40 -2.27 7.50 5.49
CA PHE A 40 -2.61 7.64 6.91
C PHE A 40 -2.08 8.96 7.43
N SER A 41 -2.82 9.62 8.34
CA SER A 41 -2.30 10.75 9.09
C SER A 41 -1.04 10.36 9.87
N ASN A 42 -0.06 11.25 9.92
CA ASN A 42 1.16 11.02 10.66
C ASN A 42 1.01 11.42 12.14
N ASP A 43 0.49 10.49 12.94
CA ASP A 43 0.30 10.69 14.38
C ASP A 43 1.62 10.87 15.16
N ASN A 44 2.78 10.57 14.54
CA ASN A 44 4.12 10.68 15.15
C ASN A 44 4.86 11.97 14.75
N LYS A 45 4.15 12.99 14.27
CA LYS A 45 4.72 14.30 13.95
C LYS A 45 5.26 14.97 15.23
N ARG A 46 6.58 15.20 15.28
CA ARG A 46 7.26 15.85 16.43
C ARG A 46 7.72 17.26 16.13
N ASP A 47 7.91 17.59 14.86
CA ASP A 47 8.27 18.93 14.39
C ASP A 47 7.51 19.29 13.11
N THR A 48 7.72 20.52 12.63
CA THR A 48 7.08 21.04 11.41
C THR A 48 7.67 20.51 10.10
N LYS A 49 8.84 19.87 10.15
CA LYS A 49 9.53 19.28 8.99
C LYS A 49 9.05 17.87 8.67
N HIS A 50 8.39 17.21 9.62
CA HIS A 50 7.77 15.90 9.41
C HIS A 50 6.55 16.00 8.47
N PRO A 51 6.32 14.99 7.62
CA PRO A 51 5.18 14.96 6.72
C PRO A 51 3.87 14.83 7.50
N ASP A 52 2.79 15.40 6.94
CA ASP A 52 1.44 15.30 7.53
C ASP A 52 0.81 13.91 7.32
N TYR A 53 1.22 13.21 6.27
CA TYR A 53 0.69 11.91 5.89
C TYR A 53 1.80 10.91 5.56
N ASN A 54 1.56 9.65 5.91
CA ASN A 54 2.36 8.50 5.52
C ASN A 54 1.65 7.76 4.38
N ILE A 55 2.36 7.47 3.30
CA ILE A 55 1.85 6.71 2.16
C ILE A 55 2.45 5.31 2.20
N ILE A 56 1.59 4.29 2.25
CA ILE A 56 1.95 2.89 2.17
C ILE A 56 1.59 2.40 0.77
N LEU A 57 2.56 1.83 0.08
CA LEU A 57 2.33 1.16 -1.20
C LEU A 57 1.74 -0.23 -0.94
N GLY A 58 0.58 -0.51 -1.53
CA GLY A 58 0.04 -1.85 -1.57
C GLY A 58 0.98 -2.75 -2.37
N ARG A 59 1.19 -3.98 -1.90
CA ARG A 59 1.86 -4.99 -2.73
C ARG A 59 0.96 -5.27 -3.92
N ASN A 60 1.44 -4.95 -5.11
CA ASN A 60 0.87 -5.53 -6.32
C ASN A 60 1.30 -6.99 -6.30
N ASN A 61 0.36 -7.93 -6.16
CA ASN A 61 0.61 -9.38 -6.27
C ASN A 61 0.94 -9.78 -7.72
N ALA A 62 1.66 -8.94 -8.46
CA ALA A 62 2.20 -9.27 -9.77
C ALA A 62 3.54 -10.00 -9.53
N LYS A 63 3.47 -11.34 -9.45
CA LYS A 63 4.55 -12.34 -9.38
C LYS A 63 4.83 -12.94 -7.99
N GLU A 64 3.89 -13.73 -7.47
CA GLU A 64 4.21 -14.89 -6.60
C GLU A 64 4.08 -16.24 -7.35
N ASP A 65 3.92 -16.24 -8.68
CA ASP A 65 3.76 -17.44 -9.51
C ASP A 65 5.00 -17.80 -10.35
N ALA A 66 6.21 -17.65 -9.82
CA ALA A 66 7.43 -18.02 -10.57
C ALA A 66 8.52 -18.73 -9.77
N ASN A 67 8.17 -19.41 -8.66
CA ASN A 67 9.09 -20.39 -8.07
C ASN A 67 8.35 -21.42 -7.19
N LYS A 68 7.61 -22.33 -7.82
CA LYS A 68 6.99 -23.49 -7.15
C LYS A 68 7.25 -24.82 -7.87
N ASP A 69 8.35 -24.94 -8.63
CA ASP A 69 8.68 -26.20 -9.33
C ASP A 69 9.96 -26.91 -8.86
N ASP A 70 10.77 -26.35 -7.93
CA ASP A 70 12.05 -26.98 -7.54
C ASP A 70 12.10 -27.60 -6.12
N ALA A 71 10.95 -27.88 -5.48
CA ALA A 71 10.92 -28.40 -4.11
C ALA A 71 10.08 -29.67 -3.88
N GLN A 72 9.93 -30.54 -4.90
CA GLN A 72 9.22 -31.82 -4.74
C GLN A 72 10.06 -33.11 -4.87
N ASP A 73 11.40 -33.02 -4.93
CA ASP A 73 12.27 -34.21 -5.03
C ASP A 73 13.25 -34.40 -3.86
N MET A 74 12.74 -34.31 -2.62
CA MET A 74 13.35 -35.05 -1.50
C MET A 74 12.27 -35.72 -0.65
N LYS A 75 12.01 -36.99 -0.96
CA LYS A 75 11.30 -37.92 -0.06
C LYS A 75 12.18 -38.17 1.17
N PRO A 76 11.67 -38.04 2.40
CA PRO A 76 12.30 -38.68 3.53
C PRO A 76 12.07 -40.20 3.45
N PHE A 77 13.13 -40.95 3.76
CA PHE A 77 13.17 -42.41 3.89
C PHE A 77 12.18 -42.93 4.93
#